data_AF-A0A7C7FUZ0-F1
#
_entry.id   AF-A0A7C7FUZ0-F1
#
_cell.length_a   1.000
_cell.length_b   1.000
_cell.length_c   1.000
_cell.angle_alpha   90.00
_cell.angle_beta   90.00
_cell.angle_gamma   90.00
#
_symmetry.space_group_name_H-M   'P 1'
#
loop_
_entity.id
_entity.type
_entity.pdbx_description
1 polymer ?
#
loop_
_entity_poly.entity_id
_entity_poly.type
_entity_poly.pdbx_seq_one_letter_code
_entity_poly.pdbx_strand_id
1 'polypeptide(L)' 'MTLSGARNLHPLVIRAVEKPLITQILTEMKWNQVQAAHVLGINRNTLRKKIRDLCICRPGDADREPRRKSL' A
#
# COMPACT_ATOMS: atom_id res chain seq x y z
N MET A 1 5.78 -1.36 -36.61
CA MET A 1 5.56 -0.88 -35.23
C MET A 1 5.36 -2.09 -34.32
N THR A 2 6.44 -2.61 -33.73
CA THR A 2 6.37 -3.76 -32.83
C THR A 2 6.05 -3.28 -31.41
N LEU A 3 5.02 -3.85 -30.81
CA LEU A 3 4.60 -3.64 -29.41
C LEU A 3 5.66 -4.20 -28.43
N SER A 4 6.85 -3.59 -28.39
CA SER A 4 7.93 -3.98 -27.48
C SER A 4 7.67 -3.49 -26.03
N GLY A 5 6.73 -2.56 -25.84
CA GLY A 5 6.41 -1.93 -24.55
C GLY A 5 5.54 -2.74 -23.59
N ALA A 6 5.06 -3.94 -23.97
CA ALA A 6 4.09 -4.71 -23.18
C ALA A 6 4.71 -5.71 -22.19
N ARG A 7 6.05 -5.72 -22.01
CA ARG A 7 6.67 -6.53 -20.97
C ARG A 7 6.41 -5.85 -19.62
N ASN A 8 5.78 -6.57 -18.70
CA ASN A 8 5.35 -6.13 -17.36
C ASN A 8 3.99 -5.42 -17.25
N LEU A 9 3.07 -5.61 -18.21
CA LEU A 9 1.69 -5.12 -18.08
C LEU A 9 0.95 -5.73 -16.88
N HIS A 10 1.09 -7.05 -16.67
CA HIS A 10 0.45 -7.74 -15.55
C HIS A 10 0.77 -7.10 -14.18
N PRO A 11 2.06 -6.98 -13.75
CA PRO A 11 2.37 -6.36 -12.47
C PRO A 11 1.98 -4.87 -12.40
N LEU A 12 1.94 -4.16 -13.53
CA LEU A 12 1.52 -2.75 -13.59
C LEU A 12 0.02 -2.62 -13.29
N VAL A 13 -0.81 -3.42 -13.95
CA VAL A 13 -2.26 -3.47 -13.71
C VAL A 13 -2.55 -3.91 -12.29
N ILE A 14 -1.88 -4.96 -11.80
CA ILE A 14 -2.05 -5.42 -10.43
C ILE A 14 -1.71 -4.32 -9.42
N ARG A 15 -0.60 -3.59 -9.58
CA ARG A 15 -0.27 -2.46 -8.67
C ARG A 15 -1.31 -1.34 -8.75
N ALA A 16 -1.79 -1.02 -9.95
CA ALA A 16 -2.80 0.03 -10.15
C ALA A 16 -4.14 -0.29 -9.46
N VAL A 17 -4.52 -1.58 -9.38
CA VAL A 17 -5.74 -2.03 -8.71
C VAL A 17 -5.53 -2.27 -7.21
N GLU A 18 -4.43 -2.92 -6.82
CA GLU A 18 -4.16 -3.26 -5.41
C GLU A 18 -3.96 -2.02 -4.54
N LYS A 19 -3.30 -0.98 -5.06
CA LYS A 19 -3.02 0.24 -4.29
C LYS A 19 -4.30 0.91 -3.78
N PRO A 20 -5.27 1.31 -4.63
CA PRO A 20 -6.51 1.93 -4.14
C PRO A 20 -7.33 0.99 -3.26
N LEU A 21 -7.41 -0.31 -3.60
CA LEU A 21 -8.12 -1.30 -2.80
C LEU A 21 -7.60 -1.34 -1.36
N ILE A 22 -6.28 -1.51 -1.20
CA ILE A 22 -5.65 -1.60 0.12
C ILE A 22 -5.77 -0.27 0.87
N THR A 23 -5.58 0.86 0.20
CA THR A 23 -5.72 2.18 0.81
C THR A 23 -7.14 2.43 1.32
N GLN A 24 -8.17 2.02 0.57
CA GLN A 24 -9.56 2.20 0.96
C GLN A 24 -9.88 1.37 2.22
N ILE A 25 -9.54 0.08 2.22
CA ILE A 25 -9.78 -0.79 3.39
C ILE A 25 -8.98 -0.31 4.60
N LEU A 26 -7.72 0.12 4.43
CA LEU A 26 -6.95 0.70 5.53
C LEU A 26 -7.62 1.96 6.09
N THR A 27 -8.19 2.79 5.24
CA THR A 27 -8.88 4.02 5.67
C THR A 27 -10.16 3.71 6.43
N GLU A 28 -11.00 2.81 5.91
CA GLU A 28 -12.23 2.33 6.58
C GLU A 28 -11.92 1.72 7.95
N MET A 29 -10.83 0.94 8.05
CA MET A 29 -10.37 0.32 9.30
C MET A 29 -9.52 1.25 10.18
N LYS A 30 -9.54 2.58 9.93
CA LYS A 30 -8.79 3.59 10.69
C LYS A 30 -7.30 3.27 10.84
N TRP A 31 -6.71 2.70 9.80
CA TRP A 31 -5.32 2.26 9.68
C TRP A 31 -4.93 1.09 10.59
N ASN A 32 -5.91 0.31 11.08
CA ASN A 32 -5.66 -0.94 11.78
C ASN A 32 -5.34 -2.06 10.78
N GLN A 33 -4.05 -2.37 10.64
CA GLN A 33 -3.57 -3.39 9.70
C GLN A 33 -4.08 -4.81 10.02
N VAL A 34 -4.39 -5.12 11.28
CA VAL A 34 -4.88 -6.46 11.64
C VAL A 34 -6.30 -6.64 11.14
N GLN A 35 -7.17 -5.65 11.39
CA GLN A 35 -8.54 -5.65 10.88
C GLN A 35 -8.60 -5.58 9.36
N ALA A 36 -7.79 -4.72 8.74
CA ALA A 36 -7.70 -4.63 7.29
C ALA A 36 -7.24 -5.94 6.63
N ALA A 37 -6.26 -6.63 7.23
CA ALA A 37 -5.80 -7.92 6.74
C ALA A 37 -6.89 -9.00 6.83
N HIS A 38 -7.67 -8.99 7.92
CA HIS A 38 -8.81 -9.88 8.09
C HIS A 38 -9.89 -9.65 7.03
N VAL A 39 -10.25 -8.39 6.76
CA VAL A 39 -11.24 -8.02 5.73
C VAL A 39 -10.74 -8.38 4.32
N LEU A 40 -9.46 -8.15 4.03
CA LEU A 40 -8.85 -8.52 2.75
C LEU A 40 -8.63 -10.05 2.61
N GLY A 41 -8.81 -10.84 3.66
CA GLY A 41 -8.57 -12.29 3.65
C GLY A 41 -7.10 -12.67 3.44
N ILE A 42 -6.16 -11.80 3.82
CA ILE A 42 -4.72 -12.04 3.65
C ILE A 42 -3.99 -12.02 4.99
N ASN A 43 -2.82 -12.65 5.04
CA ASN A 43 -1.96 -12.57 6.21
C ASN A 43 -1.50 -11.10 6.44
N ARG A 44 -1.56 -10.62 7.68
CA ARG A 44 -1.08 -9.28 8.08
C ARG A 44 0.37 -9.03 7.66
N ASN A 45 1.23 -10.05 7.64
CA ASN A 45 2.62 -9.92 7.16
C ASN A 45 2.67 -9.63 5.66
N THR A 46 1.78 -10.24 4.88
CA THR A 46 1.62 -9.99 3.44
C THR A 46 1.07 -8.59 3.21
N LEU A 47 0.06 -8.17 3.97
CA LEU A 47 -0.46 -6.79 3.91
C LEU A 47 0.64 -5.77 4.21
N ARG A 48 1.45 -6.00 5.25
CA ARG A 48 2.57 -5.12 5.59
C ARG A 48 3.63 -5.04 4.47
N LYS A 49 3.91 -6.14 3.77
CA LYS A 49 4.78 -6.13 2.58
C LYS A 49 4.14 -5.29 1.47
N LYS A 50 2.87 -5.54 1.11
CA LYS A 50 2.14 -4.78 0.09
C LYS A 50 2.07 -3.28 0.37
N ILE A 51 1.85 -2.86 1.62
CA ILE A 51 1.87 -1.44 2.02
C ILE A 51 3.20 -0.78 1.68
N ARG A 52 4.33 -1.46 1.96
CA ARG A 52 5.67 -0.96 1.62
C ARG A 52 5.90 -0.95 0.11
N ASP A 53 5.56 -2.04 -0.56
CA ASP A 53 5.82 -2.22 -2.00
C ASP A 53 4.97 -1.25 -2.85
N LEU A 54 3.77 -0.88 -2.38
CA LEU A 54 2.86 0.05 -3.06
C LEU A 54 3.03 1.51 -2.57
N CYS A 55 3.95 1.74 -1.63
CA CYS A 55 4.17 3.03 -0.96
C CYS A 55 2.86 3.67 -0.48
N ILE A 56 2.08 2.92 0.30
CA ILE A 56 0.83 3.40 0.89
C ILE A 56 1.16 4.07 2.22
N CYS A 57 0.94 5.38 2.30
CA CYS A 57 1.17 6.19 3.49
C CYS A 57 -0.17 6.69 4.05
N ARG A 58 -0.26 6.83 5.38
CA ARG A 58 -1.42 7.45 6.00
C ARG A 58 -1.44 8.94 5.72
N PRO A 59 -2.60 9.52 5.36
CA PRO A 59 -2.78 10.97 5.34
C PRO A 59 -2.38 11.56 6.71
N GLY A 60 -1.41 12.48 6.72
CA GLY A 60 -0.84 13.08 7.94
C GLY A 60 0.48 12.45 8.43
N ASP A 61 0.93 11.32 7.87
CA ASP A 61 2.29 10.83 8.13
C ASP A 61 3.35 11.62 7.34
N ALA A 62 2.98 12.22 6.20
CA ALA A 62 3.87 13.03 5.37
C ALA A 62 4.30 14.35 6.03
N ASP A 63 3.44 14.89 6.91
CA ASP A 63 3.66 16.17 7.59
C ASP A 63 4.36 16.01 8.94
N ARG A 64 4.60 14.77 9.39
CA ARG A 64 5.40 14.53 10.59
C ARG A 64 6.87 14.78 10.25
N GLU A 65 7.32 16.00 10.50
CA GLU A 65 8.72 16.33 10.67
C GLU A 65 9.37 15.21 11.49
N PRO A 66 10.45 14.57 11.00
CA PRO A 66 11.13 13.54 11.76
C PRO A 66 11.50 14.18 13.09
N ARG A 67 10.94 13.68 14.20
CA ARG A 67 11.27 14.14 15.54
C ARG A 67 12.79 14.09 15.65
N ARG A 68 13.44 15.24 15.48
CA ARG A 68 14.88 15.41 15.69
C ARG A 68 15.09 14.87 17.09
N LYS A 69 15.73 13.71 17.19
CA LYS A 69 16.24 13.23 18.48
C LYS A 69 17.15 14.36 18.94
N SER A 70 16.66 15.14 19.89
CA SER A 70 17.44 16.17 20.54
C SER A 70 18.52 15.44 21.33
N LEU A 71 19.76 15.83 21.04
CA LEU A 71 21.05 15.45 21.66
C LEU A 71 21.16 14.03 22.22
#